data_AF-A0A3D2P3S2-F1
#
_entry.id   AF-A0A3D2P3S2-F1
#
_cell.length_a   1.000
_cell.length_b   1.000
_cell.length_c   1.000
_cell.angle_alpha   90.00
_cell.angle_beta   90.00
_cell.angle_gamma   90.00
#
_symmetry.space_group_name_H-M   'P 1'
#
loop_
_entity.id
_entity.type
_entity.pdbx_description
1 polymer ?
#
loop_
_entity_poly.entity_id
_entity_poly.type
_entity_poly.pdbx_seq_one_letter_code
_entity_poly.pdbx_strand_id
1 'polypeptide(L)' 'ADFGDLLLHAITLLDQHDDVRGQYRQMLRYLMVDEYQDTNVAQYMWLRHLCPEQPNLACVGDDDQSIYG' A
#
# COMPACT_ATOMS: atom_id res chain seq x y z
N ALA A 1 10.76 17.22 -3.43
CA ALA A 1 10.29 15.87 -3.16
C ALA A 1 10.36 15.67 -1.66
N ASP A 2 9.22 15.85 -0.99
CA ASP A 2 9.02 15.39 0.38
C ASP A 2 8.59 13.91 0.39
N PHE A 3 8.28 13.38 1.58
CA PHE A 3 7.88 11.98 1.72
C PHE A 3 6.51 11.67 1.08
N GLY A 4 5.60 12.66 1.09
CA GLY A 4 4.28 12.54 0.46
C GLY A 4 4.38 12.53 -1.06
N ASP A 5 5.26 13.36 -1.63
CA ASP A 5 5.54 13.41 -3.06
C ASP A 5 6.03 12.06 -3.59
N LEU A 6 6.91 11.38 -2.84
CA LEU A 6 7.44 10.07 -3.23
C LEU A 6 6.32 9.02 -3.27
N LEU A 7 5.44 9.03 -2.28
CA LEU A 7 4.33 8.09 -2.22
C LEU A 7 3.30 8.37 -3.32
N LEU A 8 2.96 9.64 -3.55
CA LEU A 8 2.05 10.04 -4.62
C LEU A 8 2.61 9.71 -6.01
N HIS A 9 3.93 9.90 -6.20
CA HIS A 9 4.59 9.51 -7.44
C HIS A 9 4.54 8.00 -7.66
N ALA A 10 4.76 7.20 -6.61
CA ALA A 10 4.65 5.74 -6.69
C ALA A 10 3.22 5.29 -7.02
N ILE A 11 2.19 5.89 -6.41
CA ILE A 11 0.79 5.62 -6.74
C ILE A 11 0.52 5.95 -8.20
N THR A 12 0.92 7.13 -8.66
CA THR A 12 0.71 7.57 -10.05
C THR A 12 1.37 6.63 -11.05
N LEU A 13 2.60 6.18 -10.76
CA LEU A 13 3.32 5.22 -11.59
C LEU A 13 2.57 3.88 -11.69
N LEU A 14 2.15 3.33 -10.54
CA LEU A 14 1.45 2.04 -10.49
C LEU A 14 0.03 2.11 -11.08
N ASP A 15 -0.59 3.29 -11.08
CA ASP A 15 -1.89 3.51 -11.72
C ASP A 15 -1.78 3.55 -13.24
N GLN A 16 -0.77 4.27 -13.76
CA GLN A 16 -0.59 4.52 -15.19
C GLN A 16 0.15 3.39 -15.95
N HIS A 17 0.91 2.56 -15.23
CA HIS A 17 1.75 1.51 -15.83
C HIS A 17 1.40 0.12 -15.31
N ASP A 18 0.47 -0.55 -15.99
CA ASP A 18 -0.02 -1.88 -15.65
C ASP A 18 1.06 -2.96 -15.65
N ASP A 19 2.05 -2.83 -16.52
CA ASP A 19 3.20 -3.72 -16.63
C ASP A 19 4.08 -3.65 -15.38
N VAL A 20 4.39 -2.43 -14.93
CA VAL A 20 5.15 -2.19 -13.69
C VAL A 20 4.36 -2.71 -12.50
N ARG A 21 3.07 -2.38 -12.40
CA ARG A 21 2.18 -2.90 -11.34
C ARG A 21 2.13 -4.43 -11.34
N GLY A 22 2.05 -5.05 -12.51
CA GLY A 22 2.08 -6.50 -12.69
C GLY A 22 3.37 -7.14 -12.20
N GLN A 23 4.52 -6.55 -12.51
CA GLN A 23 5.82 -7.00 -12.02
C GLN A 23 5.89 -6.97 -10.49
N TYR A 24 5.47 -5.86 -9.87
CA TYR A 24 5.46 -5.76 -8.41
C TYR A 24 4.49 -6.76 -7.76
N ARG A 25 3.29 -6.96 -8.33
CA ARG A 25 2.33 -7.97 -7.85
C ARG A 25 2.90 -9.40 -7.93
N GLN A 26 3.68 -9.70 -8.97
CA GLN A 26 4.34 -11.00 -9.11
C GLN A 26 5.47 -11.20 -8.09
N MET A 27 6.16 -10.13 -7.71
CA MET A 27 7.22 -10.17 -6.69
C MET A 27 6.64 -10.22 -5.27
N LEU A 28 5.65 -9.37 -4.99
CA LEU A 28 4.99 -9.20 -3.70
C LEU A 28 3.78 -10.12 -3.57
N ARG A 29 4.02 -11.43 -3.66
CA ARG A 29 2.95 -12.44 -3.62
C ARG A 29 2.23 -12.50 -2.27
N TYR A 30 2.88 -12.06 -1.20
CA TYR A 30 2.37 -12.02 0.17
C TYR A 30 2.79 -10.68 0.77
N LEU A 31 1.83 -9.95 1.34
CA LEU A 31 2.08 -8.68 2.00
C LEU A 31 1.66 -8.79 3.46
N MET A 32 2.51 -8.26 4.35
CA MET A 32 2.18 -8.07 5.76
C MET A 32 2.28 -6.58 6.06
N VAL A 33 1.23 -6.01 6.63
CA VAL A 33 1.19 -4.62 7.05
C VAL A 33 0.98 -4.59 8.56
N ASP A 34 1.92 -3.99 9.26
CA ASP A 34 1.87 -3.77 10.70
C ASP A 34 1.37 -2.35 10.98
N GLU A 35 0.88 -2.11 12.20
CA GLU A 35 0.32 -0.82 12.63
C GLU A 35 -0.70 -0.23 11.63
N TYR A 36 -1.59 -1.09 11.12
CA TYR A 36 -2.52 -0.72 10.05
C TYR A 36 -3.45 0.43 10.43
N GLN A 37 -3.75 0.60 11.72
CA GLN A 37 -4.60 1.68 12.24
C GLN A 37 -4.03 3.08 11.97
N ASP A 38 -2.71 3.22 11.82
CA ASP A 38 -2.06 4.51 11.56
C ASP A 38 -1.91 4.81 10.05
N THR A 39 -2.48 3.96 9.19
CA THR A 39 -2.37 4.08 7.73
C THR A 39 -3.22 5.24 7.20
N ASN A 40 -2.62 6.16 6.44
CA ASN A 40 -3.35 7.24 5.77
C ASN A 40 -3.89 6.83 4.38
N VAL A 41 -4.74 7.69 3.79
CA VAL A 41 -5.40 7.43 2.49
C VAL A 41 -4.39 7.12 1.36
N ALA A 42 -3.25 7.81 1.31
CA ALA A 42 -2.27 7.58 0.27
C ALA A 42 -1.60 6.20 0.43
N GLN A 43 -1.22 5.83 1.66
CA GLN A 43 -0.65 4.51 1.95
C GLN A 43 -1.65 3.37 1.64
N TYR A 44 -2.92 3.57 1.97
CA TYR A 44 -3.99 2.65 1.62
C TYR A 44 -4.11 2.46 0.09
N MET A 45 -4.13 3.55 -0.67
CA MET A 45 -4.22 3.48 -2.14
C MET A 45 -3.00 2.79 -2.73
N TRP A 46 -1.80 3.09 -2.22
CA TRP A 46 -0.57 2.44 -2.65
C TRP A 46 -0.61 0.93 -2.41
N LEU A 47 -1.01 0.48 -1.22
CA LEU A 47 -1.20 -0.94 -0.91
C LEU A 47 -2.20 -1.60 -1.85
N ARG A 48 -3.30 -0.93 -2.18
CA ARG A 48 -4.33 -1.44 -3.09
C ARG A 48 -3.81 -1.67 -4.51
N HIS A 49 -2.91 -0.83 -5.01
CA HIS A 49 -2.28 -1.07 -6.31
C HIS A 49 -1.34 -2.29 -6.28
N LEU A 50 -0.63 -2.49 -5.17
CA LEU A 50 0.31 -3.60 -5.00
C LEU A 50 -0.36 -4.95 -4.71
N CYS A 51 -1.57 -4.93 -4.14
CA CYS A 51 -2.28 -6.15 -3.81
C CYS A 51 -2.92 -6.79 -5.07
N PRO A 52 -2.72 -8.09 -5.34
CA PRO A 52 -3.41 -8.81 -6.40
C PRO A 52 -4.88 -9.12 -6.05
N GLU A 53 -5.69 -9.51 -7.04
CA GLU A 53 -7.14 -9.78 -6.88
C GLU A 53 -7.48 -10.90 -5.88
N GLN A 54 -6.56 -11.83 -5.64
CA GLN A 54 -6.59 -12.76 -4.51
C GLN A 54 -5.55 -12.30 -3.50
N PRO A 55 -5.90 -11.37 -2.59
CA PRO A 55 -4.90 -10.73 -1.75
C PRO A 55 -4.42 -11.70 -0.68
N ASN A 56 -3.16 -12.13 -0.77
CA ASN A 56 -2.44 -12.69 0.36
C ASN A 56 -1.94 -11.54 1.26
N LEU A 57 -2.87 -10.74 1.76
CA LEU A 57 -2.60 -9.59 2.62
C LEU A 57 -2.95 -9.95 4.06
N ALA A 58 -1.98 -9.82 4.96
CA ALA A 58 -2.19 -9.89 6.39
C ALA A 58 -1.96 -8.48 6.98
N CYS A 59 -3.00 -7.89 7.56
CA CYS A 59 -2.86 -6.64 8.30
C CYS A 59 -2.93 -6.93 9.80
N VAL A 60 -2.06 -6.27 10.56
CA VAL A 60 -2.04 -6.27 12.02
C VAL A 60 -2.19 -4.82 12.47
N GLY A 61 -3.00 -4.60 13.51
CA GLY A 61 -3.23 -3.29 14.08
C GLY A 61 -4.09 -3.38 15.34
N ASP A 62 -4.10 -2.30 16.09
CA ASP A 62 -4.84 -2.15 17.35
C ASP A 62 -5.60 -0.81 17.35
N ASP A 63 -6.93 -0.86 17.25
CA ASP A 63 -7.77 0.34 17.16
C ASP A 63 -7.65 1.22 18.42
N ASP A 64 -7.39 0.61 19.59
CA ASP A 64 -7.22 1.31 20.87
C ASP A 64 -5.89 2.08 20.94
N GLN A 65 -4.98 1.85 19.98
CA GLN A 65 -3.68 2.55 19.85
C GLN A 65 -3.65 3.52 18.67
N SER A 66 -4.76 3.79 18.00
CA SER A 66 -4.82 4.82 16.97
C SER A 66 -4.61 6.21 17.58
N ILE A 67 -3.39 6.74 17.44
CA ILE A 67 -3.04 8.10 17.93
C ILE A 67 -3.10 9.16 16.82
N TYR A 68 -3.32 8.73 15.58
CA TYR A 68 -3.50 9.58 14.41
C TYR A 68 -4.94 9.44 13.87
N GLY A 69 -5.87 10.15 14.52
CA GLY A 69 -7.25 10.34 14.06
C GLY A 69 -7.45 11.63 13.27
#